data_AF-A0A943RMW2-F1
#
_entry.id   AF-A0A943RMW2-F1
#
_cell.length_a   1.000
_cell.length_b   1.000
_cell.length_c   1.000
_cell.angle_alpha   90.00
_cell.angle_beta   90.00
_cell.angle_gamma   90.00
#
_symmetry.space_group_name_H-M   'P 1'
#
loop_
_entity.id
_entity.type
_entity.pdbx_description
1 polymer ?
#
loop_
_entity_poly.entity_id
_entity_poly.type
_entity_poly.pdbx_seq_one_letter_code
_entity_poly.pdbx_strand_id
1 'polypeptide(L)'
;MKKLDNKEFEERMKVIDALEAEEPTVEDIKAIETAEKEDSADSISLDDYKNHKEYSGKLMIRVPRSLHKELVESAKKEGVSLNQYALYKLAK
;
A
#
# COMPACT_ATOMS: atom_id res chain seq x y z
N MET A 1 -17.16 -4.00 -8.49
CA MET A 1 -16.50 -5.14 -9.17
C MET A 1 -17.54 -6.22 -9.39
N LYS A 2 -17.73 -6.68 -10.64
CA LYS A 2 -18.66 -7.77 -10.94
C LYS A 2 -18.08 -9.04 -10.32
N LYS A 3 -18.81 -9.70 -9.41
CA LYS A 3 -18.35 -10.97 -8.84
C LYS A 3 -18.34 -12.00 -9.97
N LEU A 4 -17.19 -12.61 -10.23
CA LEU A 4 -17.08 -13.65 -11.23
C LEU A 4 -17.82 -14.89 -10.70
N ASP A 5 -18.74 -15.40 -11.51
CA ASP A 5 -19.43 -16.67 -11.27
C ASP A 5 -18.41 -17.83 -11.39
N ASN A 6 -18.52 -18.86 -10.53
CA ASN A 6 -17.68 -20.05 -10.62
C ASN A 6 -17.75 -20.71 -12.01
N LYS A 7 -18.91 -20.70 -12.67
CA LYS A 7 -19.05 -21.24 -14.03
C LYS A 7 -18.28 -20.41 -15.05
N GLU A 8 -18.37 -19.08 -14.97
CA GLU A 8 -17.60 -18.18 -15.84
C GLU A 8 -16.08 -18.34 -15.61
N PHE A 9 -15.65 -18.63 -14.37
CA PHE A 9 -14.26 -18.93 -14.05
C PHE A 9 -13.78 -20.24 -14.67
N GLU A 10 -14.56 -21.33 -14.53
CA GLU A 10 -14.23 -22.63 -15.11
C GLU A 10 -14.16 -22.58 -16.64
N GLU A 11 -15.06 -21.84 -17.29
CA GLU A 11 -15.04 -21.64 -18.73
C GLU A 11 -13.77 -20.91 -19.19
N ARG A 12 -13.36 -19.86 -18.47
CA ARG A 12 -12.09 -19.15 -18.76
C ARG A 12 -10.88 -20.05 -18.58
N MET A 13 -10.85 -20.86 -17.52
CA MET A 13 -9.76 -21.81 -17.28
C MET A 13 -9.67 -22.85 -18.37
N LYS A 14 -10.79 -23.42 -18.84
CA LYS A 14 -10.80 -24.37 -19.96
C LYS A 14 -10.24 -23.78 -21.25
N VAL A 15 -10.51 -22.49 -21.50
CA VAL A 15 -9.94 -21.80 -22.67
C VAL A 15 -8.44 -21.60 -22.50
N ILE A 16 -7.98 -21.19 -21.31
CA ILE A 16 -6.55 -20.99 -21.02
C ILE A 16 -5.78 -22.32 -21.12
N ASP A 17 -6.29 -23.38 -20.51
CA ASP A 17 -5.65 -24.69 -20.49
C ASP A 17 -5.58 -25.35 -21.88
N ALA A 18 -6.45 -24.93 -22.80
CA ALA A 18 -6.46 -25.40 -24.19
C ALA A 18 -5.51 -24.62 -25.12
N LEU A 19 -4.96 -23.49 -24.66
CA LEU A 19 -3.94 -22.75 -25.41
C LEU A 19 -2.60 -23.49 -25.32
N GLU A 20 -1.84 -23.49 -26.41
CA GLU A 20 -0.47 -24.00 -26.39
C GLU A 20 0.41 -23.08 -25.53
N ALA A 21 1.29 -23.67 -24.73
CA ALA A 21 2.22 -22.92 -23.91
C ALA A 21 3.23 -22.18 -24.81
N GLU A 22 3.22 -20.86 -24.77
CA GLU A 22 4.20 -20.04 -25.47
C GLU A 22 5.55 -20.09 -24.77
N GLU A 23 6.64 -20.13 -25.55
CA GLU A 23 7.99 -19.98 -25.00
C GLU A 23 8.24 -18.52 -24.62
N PRO A 24 8.90 -18.24 -23.49
CA PRO A 24 9.18 -16.88 -23.07
C PRO A 24 10.03 -16.16 -24.11
N THR A 25 9.63 -14.95 -24.46
CA THR A 25 10.37 -14.11 -25.38
C THR A 25 11.69 -13.65 -24.74
N VAL A 26 12.59 -13.10 -25.57
CA VAL A 26 13.86 -12.51 -25.08
C VAL A 26 13.61 -11.38 -24.08
N GLU A 27 12.49 -10.67 -24.20
CA GLU A 27 12.10 -9.61 -23.26
C GLU A 27 11.66 -10.19 -21.92
N ASP A 28 10.90 -11.30 -21.94
CA ASP A 28 10.47 -12.00 -20.73
C ASP A 28 11.67 -12.54 -19.94
N ILE A 29 12.65 -13.13 -20.62
CA ILE A 29 13.89 -13.64 -20.00
C ILE A 29 14.64 -12.50 -19.30
N LYS A 30 14.77 -11.35 -19.96
CA LYS A 30 15.43 -10.17 -19.36
C LYS A 30 14.65 -9.65 -18.15
N ALA A 31 13.32 -9.63 -18.20
CA ALA A 31 12.48 -9.20 -17.09
C ALA A 31 12.64 -10.12 -15.87
N ILE A 32 12.70 -11.43 -16.10
CA ILE A 32 12.96 -12.43 -15.05
C ILE A 32 14.35 -12.20 -14.43
N GLU A 33 15.39 -12.05 -15.25
CA GLU A 33 16.74 -11.78 -14.77
C GLU A 33 16.86 -10.46 -13.98
N THR A 34 16.07 -9.45 -14.32
CA THR A 34 16.03 -8.20 -13.54
C THR A 34 15.35 -8.42 -12.20
N ALA A 35 14.21 -9.11 -12.16
CA ALA A 35 13.47 -9.39 -10.92
C ALA A 35 14.28 -10.25 -9.95
N GLU A 36 15.05 -11.23 -10.44
CA GLU A 36 15.93 -12.06 -9.60
C GLU A 36 17.07 -11.26 -8.94
N LYS A 37 17.48 -10.13 -9.52
CA LYS A 37 18.53 -9.26 -8.98
C LYS A 37 17.99 -8.20 -8.02
N GLU A 38 16.68 -8.00 -7.97
CA GLU A 38 16.06 -7.04 -7.06
C GLU A 38 16.12 -7.58 -5.62
N ASP A 39 16.60 -6.74 -4.71
CA ASP A 39 16.62 -7.08 -3.29
C ASP A 39 15.21 -7.01 -2.73
N SER A 40 14.75 -8.13 -2.16
CA SER A 40 13.44 -8.23 -1.51
C SER A 40 13.47 -7.70 -0.06
N ALA A 41 14.54 -7.02 0.37
CA ALA A 41 14.68 -6.47 1.72
C ALA A 41 13.50 -5.59 2.16
N ASP A 42 12.86 -4.86 1.23
CA ASP A 42 11.69 -4.02 1.50
C ASP A 42 10.35 -4.75 1.35
N SER A 43 10.35 -6.03 0.98
CA SER A 43 9.13 -6.82 0.88
C SER A 43 8.58 -7.19 2.26
N ILE A 44 7.25 -7.14 2.41
CA ILE A 44 6.54 -7.56 3.61
C ILE A 44 5.67 -8.77 3.30
N SER A 45 5.39 -9.61 4.30
CA SER A 45 4.50 -10.74 4.10
C SER A 45 3.07 -10.27 3.78
N LEU A 46 2.30 -11.12 3.10
CA LEU A 46 0.90 -10.82 2.81
C LEU A 46 0.08 -10.60 4.10
N ASP A 47 0.42 -11.31 5.17
CA ASP A 47 -0.24 -11.16 6.46
C ASP A 47 0.16 -9.86 7.16
N ASP A 48 1.44 -9.46 7.10
CA ASP A 48 1.88 -8.14 7.59
C ASP A 48 1.19 -7.01 6.83
N TYR A 49 1.06 -7.12 5.51
CA TYR A 49 0.31 -6.15 4.71
C TYR A 49 -1.16 -6.04 5.13
N LYS A 50 -1.83 -7.17 5.38
CA LYS A 50 -3.21 -7.18 5.87
C LYS A 50 -3.30 -6.55 7.26
N ASN A 51 -2.37 -6.86 8.16
CA ASN A 51 -2.30 -6.26 9.49
C ASN A 51 -2.11 -4.73 9.41
N HIS A 52 -1.26 -4.24 8.51
CA HIS A 52 -1.11 -2.80 8.28
C HIS A 52 -2.40 -2.13 7.80
N LYS A 53 -3.20 -2.83 6.98
CA LYS A 53 -4.50 -2.33 6.50
C LYS A 53 -5.54 -2.15 7.61
N GLU A 54 -5.38 -2.76 8.77
CA GLU A 54 -6.31 -2.60 9.89
C GLU A 54 -6.21 -1.20 10.53
N TYR A 55 -5.06 -0.54 10.41
CA TYR A 55 -4.84 0.77 11.01
C TYR A 55 -5.25 1.90 10.04
N SER A 56 -6.28 2.66 10.42
CA SER A 56 -6.79 3.76 9.58
C SER A 56 -5.85 4.96 9.42
N GLY A 57 -4.76 5.05 10.21
CA GLY A 57 -3.89 6.23 10.27
C GLY A 57 -4.54 7.50 10.83
N LYS A 58 -5.83 7.44 11.22
CA LYS A 58 -6.59 8.60 11.73
C LYS A 58 -6.49 8.66 13.26
N LEU A 59 -5.93 9.77 13.76
CA LEU A 59 -5.88 10.05 15.20
C LEU A 59 -7.00 11.03 15.58
N MET A 60 -8.02 10.57 16.33
CA MET A 60 -9.07 11.44 16.88
C MET A 60 -8.94 11.52 18.40
N ILE A 61 -8.48 12.67 18.91
CA ILE A 61 -8.28 12.92 20.34
C ILE A 61 -8.93 14.23 20.79
N ARG A 62 -9.33 14.29 22.07
CA ARG A 62 -9.77 15.53 22.72
C ARG A 62 -8.61 16.10 23.52
N VAL A 63 -8.35 17.39 23.36
CA VAL A 63 -7.27 18.10 24.06
C VAL A 63 -7.77 19.41 24.66
N PRO A 64 -7.14 19.94 25.72
CA PRO A 64 -7.47 21.25 26.27
C PRO A 64 -7.37 22.36 25.22
N ARG A 65 -8.22 23.39 25.34
CA ARG A 65 -8.25 24.52 24.39
C ARG A 65 -6.93 25.28 24.31
N SER A 66 -6.22 25.41 25.43
CA SER A 66 -4.89 26.04 25.50
C SER A 66 -3.88 25.28 24.64
N LEU A 67 -3.82 23.96 24.79
CA LEU A 67 -2.92 23.11 24.01
C LEU A 67 -3.24 23.16 22.52
N HIS A 68 -4.52 23.06 22.13
CA HIS A 68 -4.91 23.17 20.73
C HIS A 68 -4.48 24.52 20.12
N LYS A 69 -4.64 25.63 20.86
CA LYS A 69 -4.20 26.95 20.42
C LYS A 69 -2.70 27.00 20.18
N GLU A 70 -1.91 26.51 21.13
CA GLU A 70 -0.44 26.50 21.04
C GLU A 70 0.05 25.68 19.83
N LEU A 71 -0.54 24.51 19.58
CA LEU A 71 -0.20 23.66 18.45
C LEU A 71 -0.54 24.34 17.12
N VAL A 72 -1.71 24.99 17.00
CA VAL A 72 -2.13 25.70 15.80
C VAL A 72 -1.22 26.91 15.52
N GLU A 73 -0.86 27.67 16.54
CA GLU A 73 0.04 28.82 16.39
C GLU A 73 1.44 28.37 15.97
N SER A 74 1.94 27.28 16.54
CA SER A 74 3.26 26.73 16.18
C SER A 74 3.28 26.18 14.76
N ALA A 75 2.25 25.42 14.36
CA ALA A 75 2.10 24.94 12.98
C ALA A 75 2.07 26.11 11.97
N LYS A 76 1.35 27.19 12.29
CA LYS A 76 1.32 28.41 11.47
C LYS A 76 2.68 29.09 11.36
N LYS A 77 3.43 29.19 12.46
CA LYS A 77 4.80 29.76 12.46
C LYS A 77 5.75 28.97 11.56
N GLU A 78 5.59 27.65 11.53
CA GLU A 78 6.37 26.76 10.66
C GLU A 78 5.81 26.66 9.23
N GLY A 79 4.65 27.27 8.95
CA GLY A 79 4.03 27.26 7.62
C GLY A 79 3.45 25.91 7.21
N VAL A 80 3.15 25.02 8.17
CA VAL A 80 2.63 23.66 7.92
C VAL A 80 1.24 23.46 8.50
N SER A 81 0.56 22.40 8.06
CA SER A 81 -0.74 22.03 8.64
C SER A 81 -0.59 21.52 10.09
N LEU A 82 -1.65 21.62 10.89
CA LEU A 82 -1.65 21.09 12.26
C LEU A 82 -1.36 19.57 12.29
N ASN A 83 -1.89 18.81 11.33
CA ASN A 83 -1.61 17.37 11.23
C ASN A 83 -0.14 17.09 10.94
N GLN A 84 0.47 17.85 10.02
CA GLN A 84 1.89 17.68 9.70
C GLN A 84 2.79 18.10 10.86
N TYR A 85 2.43 19.19 11.54
CA TYR A 85 3.12 19.62 12.76
C TYR A 85 3.01 18.55 13.86
N ALA A 86 1.82 17.98 14.08
CA ALA A 86 1.63 16.89 15.02
C ALA A 86 2.45 15.66 14.65
N LEU A 87 2.44 15.27 13.37
CA LEU A 87 3.26 14.15 12.88
C LEU A 87 4.75 14.37 13.13
N TYR A 88 5.26 15.57 12.83
CA TYR A 88 6.66 15.93 13.10
C TYR A 88 7.01 15.84 14.59
N LYS A 89 6.10 16.23 15.48
CA LYS A 89 6.30 16.11 16.93
C LYS A 89 6.18 14.68 17.45
N LEU A 90 5.45 13.81 16.77
CA LEU A 90 5.27 12.39 17.15
C LEU A 90 6.33 11.48 16.56
N ALA A 91 6.94 11.85 15.43
CA ALA A 91 7.99 11.09 14.76
C ALA A 91 9.39 11.30 15.36
N LYS A 92 9.50 12.14 16.40
CA LYS A 92 10.72 12.43 17.13
C LYS A 92 10.66 11.79 18.51
#